data_AF-A0A3R7YFT3-F1
#
_entry.id   AF-A0A3R7YFT3-F1
#
_cell.length_a   1.000
_cell.length_b   1.000
_cell.length_c   1.000
_cell.angle_alpha   90.00
_cell.angle_beta   90.00
_cell.angle_gamma   90.00
#
_symmetry.space_group_name_H-M   'P 1'
#
loop_
_entity.id
_entity.type
_entity.pdbx_description
1 polymer ?
#
loop_
_entity_poly.entity_id
_entity_poly.type
_entity_poly.pdbx_seq_one_letter_code
_entity_poly.pdbx_strand_id
1 'polypeptide(L)'
;NKMFTHKFDRAIVPTPYGKDCFLNVVLKSVKLGGHIHFYTFKSQKEIRNLVKDYENLGLEIIYYKKCGNIAPGISRWVFDLVKKH
;
A
#
# COMPACT_ATOMS: atom_id res chain seq x y z
N ASN A 1 12.54 10.74 14.37
CA ASN A 1 11.83 9.82 15.29
C ASN A 1 11.71 8.43 14.68
N LYS A 2 12.38 7.44 15.29
CA LYS A 2 12.26 6.03 14.90
C LYS A 2 11.11 5.44 15.72
N MET A 3 10.01 5.05 15.07
CA MET A 3 8.79 4.57 15.74
C MET A 3 8.98 3.17 16.36
N PHE A 4 9.94 2.40 15.84
CA PHE A 4 10.28 1.05 16.29
C PHE A 4 11.79 0.88 16.38
N THR A 5 12.24 0.01 17.29
CA THR A 5 13.65 -0.34 17.48
C THR A 5 14.19 -1.16 16.29
N HIS A 6 13.38 -2.10 15.80
CA HIS A 6 13.65 -2.97 14.65
C HIS A 6 12.75 -2.64 13.45
N LYS A 7 13.18 -3.05 12.25
CA LYS A 7 12.36 -3.03 11.04
C LYS A 7 11.66 -4.38 10.83
N PHE A 8 10.50 -4.36 10.18
CA PHE A 8 9.68 -5.53 9.92
C PHE A 8 9.96 -6.13 8.53
N ASP A 9 9.83 -7.45 8.43
CA ASP A 9 9.89 -8.18 7.16
C ASP A 9 8.56 -8.12 6.38
N ARG A 10 7.44 -7.91 7.10
CA ARG A 10 6.10 -7.76 6.52
C ARG A 10 5.26 -6.73 7.28
N ALA A 11 4.49 -5.93 6.56
CA ALA A 11 3.44 -5.08 7.12
C ALA A 11 2.09 -5.41 6.49
N ILE A 12 1.05 -5.53 7.31
CA ILE A 12 -0.35 -5.66 6.87
C ILE A 12 -1.05 -4.37 7.27
N VAL A 13 -1.57 -3.63 6.29
CA VAL A 13 -2.10 -2.28 6.48
C VAL A 13 -3.56 -2.26 6.04
N PRO A 14 -4.51 -2.58 6.93
CA PRO A 14 -5.94 -2.48 6.67
C PRO A 14 -6.36 -1.00 6.74
N THR A 15 -5.85 -0.20 5.81
CA THR A 15 -5.91 1.26 5.87
C THR A 15 -7.36 1.75 5.92
N PRO A 16 -7.73 2.63 6.86
CA PRO A 16 -9.04 3.27 6.84
C PRO A 16 -9.16 4.26 5.66
N TYR A 17 -10.39 4.63 5.32
CA TYR A 17 -10.70 5.49 4.18
C TYR A 17 -9.87 6.78 4.14
N GLY A 18 -9.35 7.11 2.96
CA GLY A 18 -8.63 8.36 2.72
C GLY A 18 -7.29 8.48 3.45
N LYS A 19 -6.78 7.41 4.06
CA LYS A 19 -5.50 7.41 4.79
C LYS A 19 -4.36 6.80 3.96
N ASP A 20 -4.35 7.01 2.64
CA ASP A 20 -3.30 6.50 1.75
C ASP A 20 -1.89 7.01 2.14
N CYS A 21 -1.82 8.18 2.78
CA CYS A 21 -0.59 8.75 3.33
C CYS A 21 0.11 7.85 4.37
N PHE A 22 -0.59 6.88 4.97
CA PHE A 22 0.01 5.92 5.91
C PHE A 22 1.06 5.03 5.25
N LEU A 23 0.97 4.79 3.93
CA LEU A 23 1.97 3.98 3.23
C LEU A 23 3.39 4.55 3.46
N ASN A 24 3.55 5.87 3.36
CA ASN A 24 4.83 6.55 3.61
C ASN A 24 5.35 6.38 5.04
N VAL A 25 4.46 6.23 6.01
CA VAL A 25 4.82 5.98 7.42
C VAL A 25 5.27 4.53 7.58
N VAL A 26 4.53 3.59 6.99
CA VAL A 26 4.82 2.15 7.02
C VAL A 26 6.15 1.85 6.35
N LEU A 27 6.46 2.50 5.21
CA LEU A 27 7.71 2.32 4.47
C LEU A 27 8.96 2.53 5.33
N LYS A 28 8.92 3.45 6.30
CA LYS A 28 10.07 3.72 7.18
C LYS A 28 10.35 2.58 8.15
N SER A 29 9.34 1.75 8.42
CA SER A 29 9.36 0.66 9.38
C SER A 29 9.63 -0.70 8.74
N VAL A 30 9.55 -0.81 7.40
CA VAL A 30 9.76 -2.06 6.65
C VAL A 30 11.20 -2.13 6.11
N LYS A 31 11.80 -3.32 6.16
CA LYS A 31 13.14 -3.61 5.61
C LYS A 31 13.14 -3.49 4.08
N LEU A 32 14.32 -3.28 3.49
CA LEU A 32 14.50 -3.54 2.06
C LEU A 32 14.23 -5.02 1.78
N GLY A 33 13.52 -5.31 0.70
CA GLY A 33 13.00 -6.64 0.38
C GLY A 33 11.76 -7.05 1.20
N GLY A 34 11.34 -6.24 2.18
CA GLY A 34 10.17 -6.53 3.00
C GLY A 34 8.86 -6.32 2.23
N HIS A 35 7.83 -7.06 2.64
CA HIS A 35 6.52 -7.08 1.99
C HIS A 35 5.52 -6.14 2.67
N ILE A 36 4.64 -5.53 1.89
CA ILE A 36 3.55 -4.68 2.39
C ILE A 36 2.26 -5.11 1.72
N HIS A 37 1.29 -5.55 2.52
CA HIS A 37 -0.07 -5.84 2.10
C HIS A 37 -0.95 -4.63 2.44
N PHE A 38 -1.18 -3.77 1.44
CA PHE A 38 -1.79 -2.46 1.62
C PHE A 38 -3.21 -2.42 1.06
N TYR A 39 -4.17 -2.04 1.90
CA TYR A 39 -5.53 -1.80 1.45
C TYR A 39 -5.75 -0.31 1.16
N THR A 40 -6.52 -0.01 0.13
CA THR A 40 -7.00 1.35 -0.18
C THR A 40 -8.44 1.31 -0.69
N PHE A 41 -9.08 2.47 -0.83
CA PHE A 41 -10.43 2.61 -1.36
C PHE A 41 -10.43 3.62 -2.49
N LYS A 42 -10.65 3.13 -3.71
CA LYS A 42 -10.52 3.91 -4.95
C LYS A 42 -11.48 3.44 -6.02
N SER A 43 -11.76 4.32 -6.96
CA SER A 43 -12.37 3.94 -8.23
C SER A 43 -11.37 3.19 -9.11
N GLN A 44 -11.90 2.43 -10.08
CA GLN A 44 -11.08 1.72 -11.07
C GLN A 44 -10.14 2.66 -11.85
N LYS A 45 -10.56 3.91 -12.09
CA LYS A 45 -9.76 4.89 -12.84
C LYS A 45 -8.52 5.32 -12.06
N GLU A 46 -8.68 5.56 -10.75
CA GLU A 46 -7.59 6.01 -9.87
C GLU A 46 -6.52 4.92 -9.66
N ILE A 47 -6.89 3.64 -9.69
CA ILE A 47 -5.96 2.51 -9.51
C ILE A 47 -4.83 2.52 -10.54
N ARG A 48 -5.12 2.91 -11.79
CA ARG A 48 -4.10 2.98 -12.84
C ARG A 48 -2.99 3.98 -12.51
N ASN A 49 -3.33 5.08 -11.85
CA ASN A 49 -2.34 6.08 -11.44
C ASN A 49 -1.55 5.59 -10.21
N LEU A 50 -2.22 4.92 -9.27
CA LEU A 50 -1.57 4.40 -8.06
C LEU A 50 -0.48 3.38 -8.34
N VAL A 51 -0.62 2.57 -9.39
CA VAL A 51 0.45 1.63 -9.81
C VAL A 51 1.76 2.39 -10.02
N LYS A 52 1.72 3.46 -10.83
CA LYS A 52 2.89 4.29 -11.11
C LYS A 52 3.36 5.07 -9.88
N ASP A 53 2.44 5.56 -9.06
CA ASP A 53 2.79 6.28 -7.83
C ASP A 53 3.55 5.38 -6.85
N TYR A 54 3.15 4.11 -6.71
CA TYR A 54 3.83 3.15 -5.83
C TYR A 54 5.20 2.76 -6.38
N GLU A 55 5.34 2.58 -7.69
CA GLU A 55 6.64 2.36 -8.33
C GLU A 55 7.60 3.53 -8.06
N ASN A 56 7.13 4.77 -8.21
CA ASN A 56 7.92 5.97 -7.92
C ASN A 56 8.30 6.10 -6.43
N LEU A 57 7.52 5.50 -5.52
CA LEU A 57 7.84 5.39 -4.10
C LEU A 57 8.86 4.28 -3.77
N GLY A 58 9.34 3.57 -4.79
CA GLY A 58 10.32 2.51 -4.64
C GLY A 58 9.74 1.16 -4.25
N LEU A 59 8.49 0.92 -4.65
CA LEU A 59 7.79 -0.33 -4.42
C LEU A 59 7.65 -1.10 -5.72
N GLU A 60 7.99 -2.38 -5.67
CA GLU A 60 7.56 -3.33 -6.70
C GLU A 60 6.15 -3.80 -6.38
N ILE A 61 5.26 -3.78 -7.38
CA ILE A 61 3.91 -4.33 -7.26
C ILE A 61 3.94 -5.79 -7.68
N ILE A 62 3.75 -6.70 -6.73
CA ILE A 62 3.67 -8.14 -6.99
C ILE A 62 2.27 -8.50 -7.50
N TYR A 63 1.25 -7.93 -6.86
CA TYR A 63 -0.14 -8.23 -7.16
C TYR A 63 -1.05 -7.10 -6.67
N TYR A 64 -2.19 -6.91 -7.34
CA TYR A 64 -3.27 -6.09 -6.80
C TYR A 64 -4.64 -6.59 -7.27
N LYS A 65 -5.66 -6.41 -6.43
CA LYS A 65 -7.01 -6.90 -6.71
C LYS A 65 -8.10 -6.02 -6.10
N LYS A 66 -9.24 -5.98 -6.77
CA LYS A 66 -10.50 -5.46 -6.23
C LYS A 66 -11.11 -6.43 -5.22
N CYS A 67 -11.48 -5.94 -4.05
CA CYS A 67 -11.95 -6.72 -2.89
C CYS A 67 -13.35 -6.29 -2.42
N GLY A 68 -14.25 -6.06 -3.37
CA GLY A 68 -15.64 -5.66 -3.12
C GLY A 68 -15.88 -4.16 -3.24
N ASN A 69 -17.13 -3.81 -3.51
CA ASN A 69 -17.58 -2.42 -3.52
C ASN A 69 -17.93 -1.99 -2.10
N ILE A 70 -17.72 -0.70 -1.86
CA ILE A 70 -17.92 -0.07 -0.55
C ILE A 70 -18.78 1.19 -0.65
N ALA A 71 -18.93 1.73 -1.87
CA ALA A 71 -19.89 2.73 -2.29
C ALA A 71 -20.05 2.64 -3.83
N PRO A 72 -21.06 3.26 -4.45
CA PRO A 72 -21.16 3.36 -5.89
C PRO A 72 -19.87 3.94 -6.50
N GLY A 73 -19.27 3.21 -7.45
CA GLY A 73 -18.05 3.64 -8.14
C GLY A 73 -16.74 3.51 -7.35
N ILE A 74 -16.79 3.18 -6.05
CA ILE A 74 -15.61 3.02 -5.19
C ILE A 74 -15.52 1.58 -4.69
N SER A 75 -14.32 1.03 -4.70
CA SER A 75 -14.05 -0.32 -4.25
C SER A 75 -12.90 -0.34 -3.28
N ARG A 76 -12.90 -1.35 -2.41
CA ARG A 76 -11.70 -1.71 -1.67
C ARG A 76 -10.74 -2.40 -2.63
N TRP A 77 -9.48 -2.03 -2.56
CA TRP A 77 -8.39 -2.64 -3.31
C TRP A 77 -7.32 -3.11 -2.34
N VAL A 78 -6.64 -4.17 -2.72
CA VAL A 78 -5.48 -4.67 -2.02
C VAL A 78 -4.29 -4.66 -2.96
N PHE A 79 -3.13 -4.29 -2.45
CA PHE A 79 -1.85 -4.33 -3.13
C PHE A 79 -0.87 -5.14 -2.31
N ASP A 80 -0.22 -6.11 -2.95
CA ASP A 80 0.96 -6.79 -2.45
C ASP A 80 2.20 -6.12 -3.04
N LEU A 81 2.97 -5.49 -2.17
CA LEU A 81 4.11 -4.65 -2.54
C LEU A 81 5.39 -5.19 -1.92
N VAL A 82 6.53 -5.00 -2.60
CA VAL A 82 7.87 -5.26 -2.05
C VAL A 82 8.67 -3.98 -2.05
N LYS A 83 9.26 -3.62 -0.90
CA LYS A 83 10.09 -2.44 -0.77
C LYS A 83 11.46 -2.66 -1.43
N LYS A 84 11.81 -1.86 -2.43
CA LYS A 84 13.09 -1.97 -3.15
C LYS A 84 14.08 -0.85 -2.81
N HIS A 85 13.63 0.30 -2.33
CA HIS A 85 14.47 1.46 -1.96
C HIS A 85 14.00 2.08 -0.64
#